data_AF-A9KXG3-F1
#
_entry.id   AF-A9KXG3-F1
#
_cell.length_a   1.000
_cell.length_b   1.000
_cell.length_c   1.000
_cell.angle_alpha   90.00
_cell.angle_beta   90.00
_cell.angle_gamma   90.00
#
_symmetry.space_group_name_H-M   'P 1'
#
loop_
_entity.id
_entity.type
_entity.pdbx_description
1 polymer ?
#
loop_
_entity_poly.entity_id
_entity_poly.type
_entity_poly.pdbx_seq_one_letter_code
_entity_poly.pdbx_strand_id
1 'polypeptide(L)'
;MKASDLMKKLEADPEYHEMRKRKDRELKERKTLLAADERGLIEDLVEAGYKVESVWDFVNNHNRYEFLRKFEGGYESAFSILVKHLDIEHHPRIREGIIRALTEKDANETASEALLAAFYHEKDSNLKWVLANALRTVLTRSQKAKHPEYKEIYDAKGQP
;
A
#
# COMPACT_ATOMS: atom_id res chain seq x y z
N MET A 1 24.03 -25.55 -15.76
CA MET A 1 24.32 -25.34 -14.33
C MET A 1 23.03 -25.53 -13.55
N LYS A 2 22.96 -26.43 -12.56
CA LYS A 2 21.73 -26.63 -11.77
C LYS A 2 21.65 -25.57 -10.66
N ALA A 3 20.44 -25.26 -10.19
CA ALA A 3 20.25 -24.31 -9.08
C ALA A 3 21.06 -24.70 -7.82
N SER A 4 21.21 -26.00 -7.56
CA SER A 4 22.05 -26.53 -6.47
C SER A 4 23.55 -26.24 -6.66
N ASP A 5 24.05 -26.23 -7.89
CA ASP A 5 25.47 -25.95 -8.18
C ASP A 5 25.76 -24.45 -8.07
N LEU A 6 24.76 -23.61 -8.36
CA LEU A 6 24.83 -22.16 -8.13
C LEU A 6 24.83 -21.83 -6.64
N MET A 7 23.93 -22.42 -5.86
CA MET A 7 23.85 -22.18 -4.41
C MET A 7 25.15 -22.57 -3.69
N LYS A 8 25.75 -23.72 -4.03
CA LYS A 8 27.05 -24.13 -3.47
C LYS A 8 28.18 -23.15 -3.78
N LYS A 9 28.18 -22.52 -4.97
CA LYS A 9 29.17 -21.50 -5.33
C LYS A 9 28.97 -20.21 -4.55
N LEU A 10 27.71 -19.79 -4.35
CA LEU A 10 27.38 -18.61 -3.56
C LEU A 10 27.66 -18.81 -2.07
N GLU A 11 27.42 -20.00 -1.53
CA GLU A 11 27.72 -20.35 -0.14
C GLU A 11 29.23 -20.37 0.15
N ALA A 12 30.07 -20.64 -0.85
CA ALA A 12 31.52 -20.61 -0.73
C ALA A 12 32.13 -19.21 -0.96
N ASP A 13 31.31 -18.21 -1.35
CA ASP A 13 31.76 -16.86 -1.70
C ASP A 13 31.60 -15.89 -0.52
N PRO A 14 32.71 -15.40 0.09
CA PRO A 14 32.66 -14.43 1.18
C PRO A 14 31.99 -13.10 0.81
N GLU A 15 32.12 -12.64 -0.44
CA GLU A 15 31.50 -11.39 -0.88
C GLU A 15 29.97 -11.51 -0.92
N TYR A 16 29.46 -12.68 -1.30
CA TYR A 16 28.03 -12.98 -1.27
C TYR A 16 27.47 -12.92 0.15
N HIS A 17 28.18 -13.48 1.13
CA HIS A 17 27.76 -13.44 2.54
C HIS A 17 27.76 -12.02 3.11
N GLU A 18 28.79 -11.22 2.83
CA GLU A 18 28.83 -9.82 3.28
C GLU A 18 27.75 -8.96 2.60
N MET A 19 27.49 -9.18 1.31
CA MET A 19 26.37 -8.56 0.60
C MET A 19 25.02 -8.92 1.23
N ARG A 20 24.81 -10.20 1.58
CA ARG A 20 23.61 -10.70 2.27
C ARG A 20 23.44 -10.02 3.62
N LYS A 21 24.48 -10.02 4.47
CA LYS A 21 24.45 -9.35 5.78
C LYS A 21 24.11 -7.86 5.67
N ARG A 22 24.71 -7.15 4.69
CA ARG A 22 24.43 -5.74 4.44
C ARG A 22 22.96 -5.52 4.06
N LYS A 23 22.43 -6.31 3.12
CA LYS A 23 21.02 -6.26 2.72
C LYS A 23 20.07 -6.56 3.87
N ASP A 24 20.38 -7.59 4.68
CA ASP A 24 19.57 -7.96 5.83
C ASP A 24 19.56 -6.84 6.89
N ARG A 25 20.70 -6.16 7.11
CA ARG A 25 20.78 -4.98 7.98
C ARG A 25 19.93 -3.81 7.45
N GLU A 26 20.10 -3.46 6.18
CA GLU A 26 19.32 -2.38 5.53
C GLU A 26 17.82 -2.66 5.57
N LEU A 27 17.42 -3.93 5.36
CA LEU A 27 16.02 -4.34 5.46
C LEU A 27 15.49 -4.20 6.89
N LYS A 28 16.27 -4.60 7.90
CA LYS A 28 15.89 -4.49 9.31
C LYS A 28 15.76 -3.04 9.76
N GLU A 29 16.70 -2.18 9.37
CA GLU A 29 16.66 -0.74 9.65
C GLU A 29 15.43 -0.11 9.01
N ARG A 30 15.17 -0.40 7.73
CA ARG A 30 13.98 0.08 7.02
C ARG A 30 12.69 -0.43 7.65
N LYS A 31 12.62 -1.71 8.04
CA LYS A 31 11.44 -2.28 8.71
C LYS A 31 11.15 -1.56 10.03
N THR A 32 12.19 -1.25 10.80
CA THR A 32 12.07 -0.55 12.09
C THR A 32 11.54 0.87 11.89
N LEU A 33 12.07 1.60 10.90
CA LEU A 33 11.62 2.94 10.56
C LEU A 33 10.14 2.96 10.13
N LEU A 34 9.75 2.05 9.24
CA LEU A 34 8.36 1.96 8.76
C LEU A 34 7.38 1.57 9.88
N ALA A 35 7.78 0.62 10.74
CA ALA A 35 6.94 0.21 11.88
C ALA A 35 6.73 1.36 12.89
N ALA A 36 7.73 2.24 13.06
CA ALA A 36 7.60 3.40 13.94
C ALA A 36 6.61 4.44 13.38
N ASP A 37 6.63 4.67 12.07
CA ASP A 37 5.71 5.56 11.35
C ASP A 37 4.27 5.02 11.31
N GLU A 38 4.12 3.73 11.05
CA GLU A 38 2.81 3.08 10.92
C GLU A 38 2.10 2.83 12.27
N ARG A 39 2.83 2.91 13.40
CA ARG A 39 2.35 2.48 14.72
C ARG A 39 0.99 3.06 15.09
N GLY A 40 0.80 4.37 14.94
CA GLY A 40 -0.47 5.02 15.29
C GLY A 40 -1.66 4.54 14.44
N LEU A 41 -1.41 4.24 13.17
CA LEU A 41 -2.43 3.65 12.30
C LEU A 41 -2.83 2.25 12.76
N ILE A 42 -1.86 1.42 13.13
CA ILE A 42 -2.15 0.06 13.62
C ILE A 42 -2.87 0.09 14.96
N GLU A 43 -2.51 1.00 15.86
CA GLU A 43 -3.22 1.19 17.13
C GLU A 43 -4.71 1.52 16.89
N ASP A 44 -5.01 2.52 16.05
CA ASP A 44 -6.39 2.89 15.69
C ASP A 44 -7.17 1.70 15.07
N LEU A 45 -6.53 0.94 14.18
CA LEU A 45 -7.14 -0.21 13.53
C LEU A 45 -7.40 -1.38 14.49
N VAL A 46 -6.48 -1.63 15.42
CA VAL A 46 -6.63 -2.67 16.45
C VAL A 46 -7.74 -2.29 17.43
N GLU A 47 -7.83 -1.02 17.83
CA GLU A 47 -8.95 -0.51 18.65
C GLU A 47 -10.30 -0.67 17.95
N ALA A 48 -10.34 -0.54 16.63
CA ALA A 48 -11.53 -0.82 15.82
C ALA A 48 -11.82 -2.32 15.62
N GLY A 49 -11.00 -3.21 16.17
CA GLY A 49 -11.22 -4.67 16.18
C GLY A 49 -10.47 -5.45 15.11
N TYR A 50 -9.60 -4.81 14.31
CA TYR A 50 -8.81 -5.50 13.28
C TYR A 50 -7.55 -6.14 13.85
N LYS A 51 -7.28 -7.39 13.46
CA LYS A 51 -6.04 -8.10 13.83
C LYS A 51 -5.04 -8.02 12.68
N VAL A 52 -4.36 -6.89 12.57
CA VAL A 52 -3.41 -6.59 11.49
C VAL A 52 -2.05 -6.19 12.06
N GLU A 53 -0.99 -6.48 11.33
CA GLU A 53 0.39 -6.08 11.69
C GLU A 53 0.88 -4.90 10.83
N SER A 54 0.22 -4.64 9.70
CA SER A 54 0.51 -3.53 8.80
C SER A 54 -0.74 -3.14 8.01
N VAL A 55 -0.84 -1.90 7.54
CA VAL A 55 -1.86 -1.46 6.58
C VAL A 55 -1.84 -2.30 5.30
N TRP A 56 -0.67 -2.86 4.98
CA TRP A 56 -0.50 -3.78 3.86
C TRP A 56 -1.32 -5.06 3.99
N ASP A 57 -1.81 -5.40 5.19
CA ASP A 57 -2.69 -6.55 5.38
C ASP A 57 -4.09 -6.33 4.80
N PHE A 58 -4.53 -5.08 4.62
CA PHE A 58 -5.79 -4.77 3.92
C PHE A 58 -5.67 -4.91 2.40
N VAL A 59 -4.46 -4.75 1.86
CA VAL A 59 -4.25 -4.72 0.41
C VAL A 59 -4.55 -6.08 -0.21
N ASN A 60 -5.56 -6.11 -1.09
CA ASN A 60 -6.13 -7.33 -1.66
C ASN A 60 -6.80 -8.27 -0.64
N ASN A 61 -7.24 -7.79 0.53
CA ASN A 61 -7.95 -8.64 1.48
C ASN A 61 -9.31 -9.11 0.94
N HIS A 62 -9.94 -8.34 0.05
CA HIS A 62 -11.15 -8.74 -0.67
C HIS A 62 -10.86 -9.72 -1.84
N ASN A 63 -9.95 -10.67 -1.63
CA ASN A 63 -9.58 -11.68 -2.63
C ASN A 63 -10.65 -12.78 -2.73
N ARG A 64 -10.93 -13.29 -3.93
CA ARG A 64 -11.81 -14.47 -4.09
C ARG A 64 -11.22 -15.75 -3.47
N TYR A 65 -9.91 -15.81 -3.33
CA TYR A 65 -9.19 -16.92 -2.75
C TYR A 65 -8.92 -16.67 -1.28
N GLU A 66 -9.65 -17.36 -0.41
CA GLU A 66 -9.60 -17.19 1.05
C GLU A 66 -8.19 -17.38 1.62
N PHE A 67 -7.40 -18.31 1.07
CA PHE A 67 -6.02 -18.55 1.52
C PHE A 67 -5.04 -17.38 1.25
N LEU A 68 -5.44 -16.41 0.43
CA LEU A 68 -4.67 -15.18 0.18
C LEU A 68 -5.13 -14.02 1.07
N ARG A 69 -6.23 -14.18 1.82
CA ARG A 69 -6.74 -13.15 2.73
C ARG A 69 -5.92 -13.13 4.02
N LYS A 70 -5.82 -11.94 4.62
CA LYS A 70 -5.18 -11.72 5.91
C LYS A 70 -6.16 -11.83 7.06
N PHE A 71 -7.41 -11.48 6.81
CA PHE A 71 -8.51 -11.65 7.74
C PHE A 71 -9.83 -11.86 7.00
N GLU A 72 -10.83 -12.39 7.71
CA GLU A 72 -12.16 -12.66 7.17
C GLU A 72 -13.07 -11.43 7.23
N GLY A 73 -13.98 -11.32 6.26
CA GLY A 73 -14.99 -10.26 6.21
C GLY A 73 -14.58 -9.01 5.43
N GLY A 74 -15.53 -8.07 5.31
CA GLY A 74 -15.29 -6.71 4.86
C GLY A 74 -14.54 -5.90 5.91
N TYR A 75 -14.09 -4.71 5.53
CA TYR A 75 -13.39 -3.79 6.43
C TYR A 75 -13.89 -2.35 6.28
N GLU A 76 -15.19 -2.20 6.05
CA GLU A 76 -15.84 -0.93 5.79
C GLU A 76 -15.65 0.05 6.94
N SER A 77 -15.63 -0.44 8.19
CA SER A 77 -15.37 0.41 9.36
C SER A 77 -13.94 0.93 9.43
N ALA A 78 -12.98 0.33 8.72
CA ALA A 78 -11.61 0.84 8.64
C ALA A 78 -11.46 2.02 7.67
N PHE A 79 -12.41 2.25 6.74
CA PHE A 79 -12.25 3.29 5.72
C PHE A 79 -12.09 4.69 6.31
N SER A 80 -12.85 5.04 7.37
CA SER A 80 -12.73 6.34 8.03
C SER A 80 -11.38 6.52 8.73
N ILE A 81 -10.83 5.45 9.32
CA ILE A 81 -9.50 5.43 9.94
C ILE A 81 -8.42 5.61 8.87
N LEU A 82 -8.50 4.86 7.78
CA LEU A 82 -7.56 4.96 6.66
C LEU A 82 -7.60 6.37 6.02
N VAL A 83 -8.77 6.97 5.89
CA VAL A 83 -8.93 8.36 5.41
C VAL A 83 -8.29 9.35 6.37
N LYS A 84 -8.53 9.24 7.68
CA LYS A 84 -7.87 10.07 8.71
C LYS A 84 -6.34 10.01 8.58
N HIS A 85 -5.79 8.83 8.35
CA HIS A 85 -4.35 8.64 8.18
C HIS A 85 -3.81 9.11 6.82
N LEU A 86 -4.66 9.38 5.84
CA LEU A 86 -4.24 9.97 4.56
C LEU A 86 -3.77 11.42 4.71
N ASP A 87 -4.28 12.13 5.72
CA ASP A 87 -3.93 13.52 6.05
C ASP A 87 -2.70 13.64 6.98
N ILE A 88 -2.18 12.51 7.46
CA ILE A 88 -0.98 12.45 8.30
C ILE A 88 0.25 12.29 7.40
N GLU A 89 1.33 13.00 7.73
CA GLU A 89 2.61 12.85 7.03
C GLU A 89 3.26 11.50 7.38
N HIS A 90 2.94 10.49 6.57
CA HIS A 90 3.53 9.17 6.63
C HIS A 90 4.67 9.01 5.62
N HIS A 91 5.56 8.06 5.90
CA HIS A 91 6.54 7.60 4.94
C HIS A 91 5.82 7.14 3.64
N PRO A 92 6.34 7.45 2.43
CA PRO A 92 5.66 7.16 1.16
C PRO A 92 5.17 5.71 1.01
N ARG A 93 5.94 4.76 1.53
CA ARG A 93 5.58 3.33 1.58
C ARG A 93 4.34 3.01 2.42
N ILE A 94 4.13 3.70 3.54
CA ILE A 94 2.93 3.52 4.36
C ILE A 94 1.74 4.21 3.68
N ARG A 95 1.95 5.43 3.18
CA ARG A 95 0.95 6.18 2.43
C ARG A 95 0.44 5.42 1.20
N GLU A 96 1.33 4.77 0.45
CA GLU A 96 0.95 3.88 -0.65
C GLU A 96 0.03 2.74 -0.17
N GLY A 97 0.36 2.11 0.96
CA GLY A 97 -0.44 1.04 1.55
C GLY A 97 -1.85 1.51 1.94
N ILE A 98 -1.96 2.69 2.55
CA ILE A 98 -3.24 3.34 2.87
C ILE A 98 -4.08 3.56 1.60
N ILE A 99 -3.49 4.18 0.57
CA ILE A 99 -4.19 4.46 -0.70
C ILE A 99 -4.69 3.16 -1.34
N ARG A 100 -3.86 2.11 -1.33
CA ARG A 100 -4.24 0.80 -1.89
C ARG A 100 -5.30 0.09 -1.05
N ALA A 101 -5.25 0.18 0.27
CA ALA A 101 -6.28 -0.37 1.15
C ALA A 101 -7.65 0.31 0.90
N LEU A 102 -7.64 1.60 0.56
CA LEU A 102 -8.82 2.37 0.14
C LEU A 102 -9.27 2.11 -1.31
N THR A 103 -8.58 1.25 -2.07
CA THR A 103 -8.93 0.94 -3.48
C THR A 103 -10.07 -0.09 -3.58
N GLU A 104 -11.14 0.13 -2.81
CA GLU A 104 -12.34 -0.70 -2.78
C GLU A 104 -13.55 0.09 -3.24
N LYS A 105 -14.50 -0.56 -3.92
CA LYS A 105 -15.71 0.12 -4.40
C LYS A 105 -16.54 0.66 -3.25
N ASP A 106 -16.62 -0.09 -2.17
CA ASP A 106 -17.42 0.26 -0.98
C ASP A 106 -16.79 1.42 -0.19
N ALA A 107 -15.53 1.76 -0.47
CA ALA A 107 -14.89 2.95 0.08
C ALA A 107 -15.37 4.26 -0.56
N ASN A 108 -16.19 4.23 -1.63
CA ASN A 108 -16.58 5.42 -2.38
C ASN A 108 -17.12 6.54 -1.49
N GLU A 109 -18.15 6.26 -0.70
CA GLU A 109 -18.83 7.27 0.10
C GLU A 109 -17.92 7.90 1.15
N THR A 110 -16.95 7.13 1.67
CA THR A 110 -16.05 7.57 2.75
C THR A 110 -14.77 8.21 2.23
N ALA A 111 -14.20 7.70 1.14
CA ALA A 111 -12.82 7.99 0.73
C ALA A 111 -12.68 8.80 -0.56
N SER A 112 -13.73 8.90 -1.39
CA SER A 112 -13.60 9.51 -2.73
C SER A 112 -13.12 10.96 -2.70
N GLU A 113 -13.64 11.79 -1.79
CA GLU A 113 -13.21 13.19 -1.64
C GLU A 113 -11.77 13.31 -1.15
N ALA A 114 -11.38 12.54 -0.13
CA ALA A 114 -10.03 12.54 0.41
C ALA A 114 -8.99 12.06 -0.62
N LEU A 115 -9.30 11.01 -1.38
CA LEU A 115 -8.43 10.50 -2.45
C LEU A 115 -8.30 11.51 -3.60
N LEU A 116 -9.37 12.21 -3.96
CA LEU A 116 -9.33 13.28 -4.97
C LEU A 116 -8.47 14.46 -4.48
N ALA A 117 -8.67 14.91 -3.24
CA ALA A 117 -7.87 15.96 -2.64
C ALA A 117 -6.38 15.57 -2.64
N ALA A 118 -6.05 14.36 -2.17
CA ALA A 118 -4.68 13.86 -2.20
C ALA A 118 -4.11 13.81 -3.62
N PHE A 119 -4.88 13.35 -4.61
CA PHE A 119 -4.45 13.27 -6.01
C PHE A 119 -4.06 14.63 -6.60
N TYR A 120 -4.87 15.67 -6.35
CA TYR A 120 -4.59 17.00 -6.89
C TYR A 120 -3.40 17.69 -6.21
N HIS A 121 -3.13 17.39 -4.94
CA HIS A 121 -2.00 17.95 -4.21
C HIS A 121 -0.69 17.15 -4.38
N GLU A 122 -0.77 15.90 -4.82
CA GLU A 122 0.40 15.03 -4.93
C GLU A 122 1.39 15.49 -6.02
N LYS A 123 2.68 15.50 -5.63
CA LYS A 123 3.82 15.88 -6.48
C LYS A 123 4.70 14.68 -6.82
N ASP A 124 4.76 13.67 -5.96
CA ASP A 124 5.47 12.43 -6.24
C ASP A 124 4.72 11.64 -7.32
N SER A 125 5.37 11.43 -8.47
CA SER A 125 4.76 10.79 -9.62
C SER A 125 4.27 9.36 -9.32
N ASN A 126 4.96 8.63 -8.45
CA ASN A 126 4.60 7.25 -8.12
C ASN A 126 3.34 7.23 -7.26
N LEU A 127 3.28 8.02 -6.19
CA LEU A 127 2.08 8.16 -5.36
C LEU A 127 0.91 8.74 -6.15
N LYS A 128 1.17 9.69 -7.07
CA LYS A 128 0.13 10.25 -7.93
C LYS A 128 -0.48 9.19 -8.85
N TRP A 129 0.34 8.28 -9.38
CA TRP A 129 -0.14 7.13 -10.13
C TRP A 129 -0.94 6.16 -9.25
N VAL A 130 -0.48 5.88 -8.03
CA VAL A 130 -1.20 5.00 -7.08
C VAL A 130 -2.58 5.59 -6.73
N LEU A 131 -2.66 6.91 -6.50
CA LEU A 131 -3.92 7.64 -6.29
C LEU A 131 -4.82 7.55 -7.52
N ALA A 132 -4.28 7.75 -8.73
CA ALA A 132 -5.04 7.60 -9.97
C ALA A 132 -5.62 6.18 -10.14
N ASN A 133 -4.84 5.15 -9.77
CA ASN A 133 -5.29 3.77 -9.77
C ASN A 133 -6.44 3.54 -8.77
N ALA A 134 -6.33 4.09 -7.55
CA ALA A 134 -7.38 4.03 -6.54
C ALA A 134 -8.68 4.68 -7.05
N LEU A 135 -8.59 5.91 -7.57
CA LEU A 135 -9.74 6.68 -8.09
C LEU A 135 -10.45 5.96 -9.24
N ARG A 136 -9.72 5.23 -10.10
CA ARG A 136 -10.32 4.41 -11.16
C ARG A 136 -11.27 3.35 -10.59
N THR A 137 -10.98 2.79 -9.42
CA THR A 137 -11.84 1.80 -8.76
C THR A 137 -12.94 2.47 -7.95
N VAL A 138 -12.55 3.43 -7.10
CA VAL A 138 -13.41 4.02 -6.07
C VAL A 138 -14.47 4.94 -6.66
N LEU A 139 -14.14 5.77 -7.67
CA LEU A 139 -15.09 6.77 -8.18
C LEU A 139 -16.26 6.15 -8.96
N THR A 140 -17.46 6.68 -8.73
CA THR A 140 -18.65 6.39 -9.56
C THR A 140 -18.48 6.92 -10.98
N ARG A 141 -19.33 6.46 -11.91
CA ARG A 141 -19.31 6.95 -13.30
C ARG A 141 -19.49 8.47 -13.39
N SER A 142 -20.36 9.05 -12.56
CA SER A 142 -20.62 10.50 -12.55
C SER A 142 -19.42 11.28 -12.02
N GLN A 143 -18.80 10.82 -10.92
CA GLN A 143 -17.58 11.45 -10.39
C GLN A 143 -16.42 11.37 -11.40
N LYS A 144 -16.23 10.22 -12.05
CA LYS A 144 -15.20 10.06 -13.10
C LYS A 144 -15.36 11.04 -14.26
N ALA A 145 -16.59 11.38 -14.63
CA ALA A 145 -16.85 12.36 -15.68
C ALA A 145 -16.47 13.80 -15.27
N LYS A 146 -16.49 14.11 -13.97
CA LYS A 146 -16.09 15.41 -13.42
C LYS A 146 -14.57 15.55 -13.21
N HIS A 147 -13.87 14.43 -13.08
CA HIS A 147 -12.44 14.37 -12.81
C HIS A 147 -11.74 13.52 -13.88
N PRO A 148 -11.63 13.96 -15.15
CA PRO A 148 -10.99 13.16 -16.19
C PRO A 148 -9.48 12.98 -15.99
N GLU A 149 -8.83 13.84 -15.20
CA GLU A 149 -7.36 13.91 -15.10
C GLU A 149 -6.73 12.67 -14.48
N TYR A 150 -7.42 11.95 -13.58
CA TYR A 150 -6.88 10.70 -13.03
C TYR A 150 -6.62 9.67 -14.14
N LYS A 151 -7.43 9.71 -15.20
CA LYS A 151 -7.31 8.76 -16.32
C LYS A 151 -6.03 9.03 -17.12
N GLU A 152 -5.68 10.30 -17.34
CA GLU A 152 -4.45 10.68 -18.04
C GLU A 152 -3.21 10.17 -17.29
N ILE A 153 -3.18 10.35 -15.97
CA ILE A 153 -2.09 9.84 -15.13
C ILE A 153 -2.05 8.32 -15.10
N TYR A 154 -3.21 7.66 -15.05
CA TYR A 154 -3.28 6.19 -15.04
C TYR A 154 -2.84 5.58 -16.39
N ASP A 155 -3.27 6.17 -17.50
CA ASP A 155 -3.01 5.69 -18.87
C ASP A 155 -1.59 6.04 -19.36
N ALA A 156 -0.96 7.07 -18.78
CA ALA A 156 0.45 7.37 -18.97
C ALA A 156 1.29 6.20 -18.41
N LYS A 157 1.57 5.22 -19.27
CA LYS A 157 2.29 3.97 -18.95
C LYS A 157 3.49 4.22 -18.04
N GLY A 158 3.34 3.83 -16.79
CA GLY A 158 4.37 3.93 -15.77
C GLY A 158 3.82 3.39 -14.45
N GLN A 159 3.66 2.07 -14.35
CA GLN A 159 3.82 1.47 -13.02
C GLN A 159 5.24 1.81 -12.56
N PRO A 160 5.44 2.34 -11.34
CA PRO A 160 6.76 2.24 -10.72
C PRO A 160 7.21 0.78 -10.58
#